data_AF-A0A2R6M2S6-F1
#
_entry.id   AF-A0A2R6M2S6-F1
#
_cell.length_a   1.000
_cell.length_b   1.000
_cell.length_c   1.000
_cell.angle_alpha   90.00
_cell.angle_beta   90.00
_cell.angle_gamma   90.00
#
_symmetry.space_group_name_H-M   'P 1'
#
loop_
_entity.id
_entity.type
_entity.pdbx_description
1 polymer ?
#
loop_
_entity_poly.entity_id
_entity_poly.type
_entity_poly.pdbx_seq_one_letter_code
_entity_poly.pdbx_strand_id
1 'polypeptide(L)'
;GSVVGLADGEIRRDPTAADAALVVSDAPMLTGNVPDYGEAETAEQSVCVALLGQVPVRAGAAVSAGDLLVATADGTAVPADTQDGCPPVVGRALEDGAADDTVTTFVNARAETDRATLMQDLDQRLQETVDAVQADNDALRERAEDLEAENQRLQETVDALRERTGNLEAENEQLRERLDAVTDRLANLEAGPAEHAPADD
;
A
#
# COMPACT_ATOMS: atom_id res chain seq x y z
N GLY A 1 -14.45 39.79 6.90
CA GLY A 1 -14.45 38.51 7.64
C GLY A 1 -15.44 37.48 7.15
N SER A 2 -15.97 37.60 5.93
CA SER A 2 -16.77 36.53 5.30
C SER A 2 -15.84 35.49 4.69
N VAL A 3 -16.23 34.23 4.74
CA VAL A 3 -15.52 33.12 4.10
C VAL A 3 -16.04 32.97 2.66
N VAL A 4 -15.13 32.78 1.71
CA VAL A 4 -15.41 32.58 0.29
C VAL A 4 -14.60 31.39 -0.24
N GLY A 5 -15.09 30.74 -1.28
CA GLY A 5 -14.39 29.65 -1.96
C GLY A 5 -13.48 30.16 -3.07
N LEU A 6 -12.37 29.48 -3.32
CA LEU A 6 -11.60 29.58 -4.56
C LEU A 6 -11.78 28.29 -5.35
N ALA A 7 -12.34 28.38 -6.55
CA ALA A 7 -12.55 27.24 -7.43
C ALA A 7 -12.33 27.65 -8.89
N ASP A 8 -11.56 26.85 -9.63
CA ASP A 8 -11.23 27.13 -11.04
C ASP A 8 -10.56 28.50 -11.27
N GLY A 9 -9.87 29.03 -10.26
CA GLY A 9 -9.24 30.35 -10.29
C GLY A 9 -10.18 31.52 -10.01
N GLU A 10 -11.46 31.26 -9.70
CA GLU A 10 -12.47 32.26 -9.41
C GLU A 10 -12.93 32.22 -7.94
N ILE A 11 -13.33 33.37 -7.41
CA ILE A 11 -13.90 33.48 -6.07
C ILE A 11 -15.40 33.18 -6.12
N ARG A 12 -15.85 32.22 -5.33
CA ARG A 12 -17.27 31.83 -5.19
C ARG A 12 -17.79 32.15 -3.79
N ARG A 13 -19.07 32.49 -3.69
CA ARG A 13 -19.71 32.76 -2.39
C ARG A 13 -19.93 31.51 -1.56
N ASP A 14 -20.23 30.39 -2.19
CA ASP A 14 -20.31 29.09 -1.52
C ASP A 14 -18.92 28.46 -1.48
N PRO A 15 -18.29 28.34 -0.29
CA PRO A 15 -16.97 27.75 -0.16
C PRO A 15 -16.99 26.22 -0.08
N THR A 16 -18.15 25.57 0.09
CA THR A 16 -18.19 24.13 0.44
C THR A 16 -17.72 23.20 -0.68
N ALA A 17 -17.89 23.61 -1.93
CA ALA A 17 -17.44 22.88 -3.12
C ALA A 17 -16.15 23.45 -3.74
N ALA A 18 -15.40 24.27 -3.00
CA ALA A 18 -14.22 24.95 -3.50
C ALA A 18 -12.91 24.22 -3.16
N ASP A 19 -11.87 24.46 -3.96
CA ASP A 19 -10.52 23.92 -3.74
C ASP A 19 -9.84 24.54 -2.51
N ALA A 20 -10.28 25.74 -2.11
CA ALA A 20 -9.79 26.44 -0.93
C ALA A 20 -10.88 27.35 -0.34
N ALA A 21 -10.84 27.54 0.98
CA ALA A 21 -11.56 28.61 1.64
C ALA A 21 -10.61 29.79 1.90
N LEU A 22 -11.10 30.99 1.61
CA LEU A 22 -10.39 32.26 1.81
C LEU A 22 -11.27 33.20 2.63
N VAL A 23 -10.65 34.18 3.29
CA VAL A 23 -11.38 35.16 4.11
C VAL A 23 -11.27 36.54 3.49
N VAL A 24 -12.42 37.18 3.25
CA VAL A 24 -12.45 38.58 2.81
C VAL A 24 -11.93 39.48 3.93
N SER A 25 -10.95 40.31 3.63
CA SER A 25 -10.31 41.21 4.59
C SER A 25 -10.37 42.67 4.14
N ASP A 26 -10.84 43.53 5.05
CA ASP A 26 -10.93 44.98 4.85
C ASP A 26 -9.70 45.73 5.41
N ALA A 27 -8.78 45.01 6.06
CA ALA A 27 -7.59 45.57 6.68
C ALA A 27 -6.29 44.81 6.29
N PRO A 28 -5.97 44.71 4.98
CA PRO A 28 -4.72 44.08 4.55
C PRO A 28 -3.51 44.97 4.87
N MET A 29 -2.43 44.37 5.38
CA MET A 29 -1.14 45.07 5.50
C MET A 29 -0.42 45.20 4.15
N LEU A 30 -0.56 44.18 3.30
CA LEU A 30 0.02 44.11 1.96
C LEU A 30 -1.04 43.55 1.02
N THR A 31 -1.29 44.25 -0.09
CA THR A 31 -2.12 43.77 -1.19
C THR A 31 -1.25 43.46 -2.39
N GLY A 32 -1.66 42.47 -3.19
CA GLY A 32 -1.05 42.12 -4.46
C GLY A 32 -2.12 41.92 -5.51
N ASN A 33 -1.73 41.93 -6.78
CA ASN A 33 -2.64 41.70 -7.91
C ASN A 33 -3.87 42.62 -7.91
N VAL A 34 -3.68 43.89 -7.52
CA VAL A 34 -4.75 44.90 -7.54
C VAL A 34 -5.06 45.21 -9.02
N PRO A 35 -6.32 45.11 -9.47
CA PRO A 35 -6.69 45.40 -10.86
C PRO A 35 -6.35 46.86 -11.21
N ASP A 36 -5.99 47.09 -12.47
CA ASP A 36 -5.60 48.42 -12.93
C ASP A 36 -6.82 49.37 -12.90
N TYR A 37 -6.63 50.57 -12.35
CA TYR A 37 -7.71 51.51 -11.98
C TYR A 37 -8.42 52.18 -13.18
N GLY A 38 -8.18 51.72 -14.40
CA GLY A 38 -8.74 52.28 -15.63
C GLY A 38 -10.17 51.85 -15.94
N GLU A 39 -10.63 50.73 -15.37
CA GLU A 39 -11.95 50.16 -15.62
C GLU A 39 -12.68 49.98 -14.28
N ALA A 40 -13.59 50.92 -13.96
CA ALA A 40 -14.35 50.90 -12.70
C ALA A 40 -15.12 49.57 -12.51
N GLU A 41 -15.52 48.93 -13.60
CA GLU A 41 -16.21 47.63 -13.59
C GLU A 41 -15.32 46.50 -12.99
N THR A 42 -14.02 46.53 -13.22
CA THR A 42 -13.07 45.50 -12.75
C THR A 42 -12.80 45.66 -11.24
N ALA A 43 -12.84 46.88 -10.73
CA ALA A 43 -12.70 47.15 -9.29
C ALA A 43 -13.94 46.69 -8.50
N GLU A 44 -15.14 46.83 -9.07
CA GLU A 44 -16.40 46.39 -8.45
C GLU A 44 -16.56 44.86 -8.44
N GLN A 45 -15.85 44.16 -9.33
CA GLN A 45 -15.85 42.69 -9.44
C GLN A 45 -14.70 42.02 -8.67
N SER A 46 -13.84 42.80 -8.03
CA SER A 46 -12.68 42.32 -7.30
C SER A 46 -12.89 42.40 -5.78
N VAL A 47 -12.36 41.43 -5.05
CA VAL A 47 -12.44 41.39 -3.59
C VAL A 47 -11.05 41.12 -2.99
N CYS A 48 -10.72 41.83 -1.91
CA CYS A 48 -9.49 41.59 -1.17
C CYS A 48 -9.66 40.38 -0.25
N VAL A 49 -8.88 39.33 -0.50
CA VAL A 49 -8.87 38.09 0.28
C VAL A 49 -7.56 37.94 1.03
N ALA A 50 -7.62 37.46 2.26
CA ALA A 50 -6.46 37.15 3.06
C ALA A 50 -5.92 35.77 2.70
N LEU A 51 -4.64 35.73 2.33
CA LEU A 51 -3.88 34.49 2.09
C LEU A 51 -3.16 34.01 3.36
N LEU A 52 -2.76 34.97 4.21
CA LEU A 52 -1.96 34.71 5.41
C LEU A 52 -2.23 35.80 6.45
N GLY A 53 -2.28 35.38 7.72
CA GLY A 53 -2.20 36.28 8.87
C GLY A 53 -3.38 36.14 9.81
N GLN A 54 -3.49 37.09 10.74
CA GLN A 54 -4.60 37.16 11.68
C GLN A 54 -5.73 37.97 11.04
N VAL A 55 -6.89 37.34 10.88
CA VAL A 55 -8.02 37.92 10.17
C VAL A 55 -9.28 37.70 11.01
N PRO A 56 -10.12 38.73 11.19
CA PRO A 56 -11.44 38.55 11.80
C PRO A 56 -12.34 37.69 10.89
N VAL A 57 -12.88 36.59 11.40
CA VAL A 57 -13.77 35.65 10.69
C VAL A 57 -15.10 35.55 11.43
N ARG A 58 -16.23 35.51 10.70
CA ARG A 58 -17.55 35.29 11.30
C ARG A 58 -17.74 33.82 11.68
N ALA A 59 -18.02 33.56 12.95
CA ALA A 59 -18.29 32.23 13.47
C ALA A 59 -19.78 31.87 13.27
N GLY A 60 -20.08 30.70 12.70
CA GLY A 60 -21.46 30.19 12.56
C GLY A 60 -21.92 29.37 13.77
N ALA A 61 -21.03 29.08 14.70
CA ALA A 61 -21.25 28.31 15.91
C ALA A 61 -20.30 28.84 17.01
N ALA A 62 -20.49 28.40 18.26
CA ALA A 62 -19.51 28.68 19.30
C ALA A 62 -18.16 28.06 18.95
N VAL A 63 -17.08 28.80 19.13
CA VAL A 63 -15.71 28.39 18.86
C VAL A 63 -14.84 28.64 20.09
N SER A 64 -13.87 27.78 20.30
CA SER A 64 -12.84 27.92 21.33
C SER A 64 -11.49 28.24 20.72
N ALA A 65 -10.65 28.95 21.49
CA ALA A 65 -9.29 29.24 21.09
C ALA A 65 -8.54 27.92 20.80
N GLY A 66 -7.96 27.83 19.60
CA GLY A 66 -7.27 26.65 19.11
C GLY A 66 -8.11 25.74 18.21
N ASP A 67 -9.43 25.96 18.06
CA ASP A 67 -10.26 25.17 17.17
C ASP A 67 -9.84 25.32 15.70
N LEU A 68 -9.83 24.21 14.97
CA LEU A 68 -9.71 24.21 13.52
C LEU A 68 -11.05 24.63 12.92
N LEU A 69 -11.05 25.71 12.15
CA LEU A 69 -12.26 26.27 11.56
C LEU A 69 -12.40 25.86 10.09
N VAL A 70 -13.58 25.36 9.75
CA VAL A 70 -13.97 24.97 8.39
C VAL A 70 -15.07 25.86 7.85
N ALA A 71 -15.14 25.98 6.53
CA ALA A 71 -16.09 26.85 5.86
C ALA A 71 -17.50 26.24 5.81
N THR A 72 -18.52 27.08 5.97
CA THR A 72 -19.93 26.72 5.76
C THR A 72 -20.48 27.33 4.46
N ALA A 73 -21.59 26.79 3.95
CA ALA A 73 -22.25 27.30 2.73
C ALA A 73 -22.68 28.78 2.85
N ASP A 74 -22.92 29.26 4.08
CA ASP A 74 -23.35 30.62 4.36
C ASP A 74 -22.18 31.64 4.45
N GLY A 75 -20.95 31.20 4.21
CA GLY A 75 -19.76 32.05 4.27
C GLY A 75 -19.34 32.40 5.70
N THR A 76 -19.70 31.56 6.68
CA THR A 76 -19.19 31.59 8.06
C THR A 76 -18.19 30.45 8.26
N ALA A 77 -17.56 30.43 9.44
CA ALA A 77 -16.68 29.35 9.85
C ALA A 77 -17.18 28.68 11.13
N VAL A 78 -17.04 27.36 11.23
CA VAL A 78 -17.44 26.57 12.39
C VAL A 78 -16.32 25.60 12.78
N PRO A 79 -16.29 25.05 14.00
CA PRO A 79 -15.29 24.04 14.37
C PRO A 79 -15.41 22.81 13.47
N ALA A 80 -14.29 22.24 13.03
CA ALA A 80 -14.24 21.10 12.12
C ALA A 80 -15.09 19.90 12.60
N ASP A 81 -15.09 19.64 13.90
CA ASP A 81 -15.83 18.53 14.52
C ASP A 81 -17.36 18.69 14.46
N THR A 82 -17.86 19.86 14.04
CA THR A 82 -19.30 20.16 13.95
C THR A 82 -19.88 19.96 12.55
N GLN A 83 -19.04 19.66 11.55
CA GLN A 83 -19.44 19.46 10.16
C GLN A 83 -19.09 18.05 9.71
N ASP A 84 -20.07 17.36 9.12
CA ASP A 84 -19.81 16.10 8.41
C ASP A 84 -19.14 16.39 7.05
N GLY A 85 -18.15 15.58 6.68
CA GLY A 85 -17.42 15.69 5.42
C GLY A 85 -16.02 16.31 5.57
N CYS A 86 -15.45 16.77 4.46
CA CYS A 86 -14.14 17.42 4.42
C CYS A 86 -14.25 18.83 3.80
N PRO A 87 -15.01 19.76 4.41
CA PRO A 87 -15.12 21.13 3.92
C PRO A 87 -13.75 21.83 3.97
N PRO A 88 -13.50 22.80 3.07
CA PRO A 88 -12.21 23.47 3.03
C PRO A 88 -11.93 24.26 4.31
N VAL A 89 -10.68 24.17 4.76
CA VAL A 89 -10.23 24.77 6.01
C VAL A 89 -9.98 26.26 5.85
N VAL A 90 -10.49 27.04 6.80
CA VAL A 90 -10.32 28.49 6.86
C VAL A 90 -9.07 28.86 7.66
N GLY A 91 -8.86 28.24 8.81
CA GLY A 91 -7.79 28.60 9.72
C GLY A 91 -7.96 28.01 11.12
N ARG A 92 -7.25 28.57 12.09
CA ARG A 92 -7.38 28.21 13.51
C ARG A 92 -7.80 29.41 14.35
N ALA A 93 -8.81 29.25 15.21
CA ALA A 93 -9.27 30.29 16.11
C ALA A 93 -8.16 30.67 17.11
N LEU A 94 -7.96 31.97 17.37
CA LEU A 94 -7.00 32.46 18.35
C LEU A 94 -7.65 32.89 19.67
N GLU A 95 -8.97 32.98 19.68
CA GLU A 95 -9.77 33.40 20.84
C GLU A 95 -11.11 32.65 20.83
N ASP A 96 -11.79 32.68 21.97
CA ASP A 96 -13.14 32.13 22.12
C ASP A 96 -14.16 33.09 21.49
N GLY A 97 -15.26 32.54 20.97
CA GLY A 97 -16.36 33.33 20.44
C GLY A 97 -17.69 32.58 20.50
N ALA A 98 -18.79 33.32 20.65
CA ALA A 98 -20.11 32.75 20.53
C ALA A 98 -20.50 32.56 19.05
N ALA A 99 -21.62 31.87 18.81
CA ALA A 99 -22.21 31.85 17.48
C ALA A 99 -22.53 33.29 17.02
N ASP A 100 -22.30 33.56 15.74
CA ASP A 100 -22.44 34.87 15.08
C ASP A 100 -21.42 35.95 15.51
N ASP A 101 -20.48 35.64 16.42
CA ASP A 101 -19.39 36.54 16.75
C ASP A 101 -18.32 36.61 15.64
N THR A 102 -17.51 37.66 15.70
CA THR A 102 -16.30 37.76 14.88
C THR A 102 -15.10 37.34 15.71
N VAL A 103 -14.39 36.33 15.24
CA VAL A 103 -13.29 35.70 15.95
C VAL A 103 -11.99 35.86 15.17
N THR A 104 -10.95 36.30 15.86
CA THR A 104 -9.62 36.43 15.28
C THR A 104 -9.09 35.04 14.94
N THR A 105 -8.89 34.81 13.66
CA THR A 105 -8.48 33.51 13.12
C THR A 105 -7.13 33.66 12.42
N PHE A 106 -6.22 32.73 12.68
CA PHE A 106 -5.00 32.63 11.90
C PHE A 106 -5.28 31.88 10.59
N VAL A 107 -5.30 32.60 9.49
CA VAL A 107 -5.51 32.09 8.12
C VAL A 107 -4.14 31.69 7.55
N ASN A 108 -4.09 30.51 6.91
CA ASN A 108 -2.93 29.72 6.44
C ASN A 108 -2.73 28.36 7.16
N ALA A 109 -3.79 27.79 7.73
CA ALA A 109 -3.75 26.45 8.33
C ALA A 109 -3.66 25.30 7.31
N ARG A 110 -3.35 25.57 6.02
CA ARG A 110 -3.05 24.52 5.03
C ARG A 110 -1.94 23.57 5.48
N ALA A 111 -1.03 24.01 6.35
CA ALA A 111 0.04 23.15 6.86
C ALA A 111 -0.43 22.05 7.84
N GLU A 112 -1.58 22.20 8.51
CA GLU A 112 -2.02 21.24 9.55
C GLU A 112 -3.03 20.23 9.04
N THR A 113 -4.03 20.65 8.26
CA THR A 113 -5.07 19.75 7.75
C THR A 113 -4.57 18.85 6.64
N ASP A 114 -3.79 19.39 5.69
CA ASP A 114 -3.17 18.59 4.63
C ASP A 114 -2.28 17.51 5.25
N ARG A 115 -1.63 17.79 6.39
CA ARG A 115 -0.78 16.82 7.09
C ARG A 115 -1.58 15.73 7.78
N ALA A 116 -2.69 16.05 8.44
CA ALA A 116 -3.52 15.05 9.11
C ALA A 116 -4.17 14.09 8.09
N THR A 117 -4.72 14.65 7.00
CA THR A 117 -5.28 13.84 5.90
C THR A 117 -4.21 13.04 5.18
N LEU A 118 -3.02 13.63 4.89
CA LEU A 118 -1.91 12.85 4.33
C LEU A 118 -1.47 11.72 5.26
N MET A 119 -1.45 11.98 6.57
CA MET A 119 -1.02 10.99 7.56
C MET A 119 -2.01 9.83 7.62
N GLN A 120 -3.31 10.11 7.58
CA GLN A 120 -4.35 9.07 7.50
C GLN A 120 -4.26 8.26 6.22
N ASP A 121 -4.11 8.91 5.06
CA ASP A 121 -3.94 8.21 3.78
C ASP A 121 -2.64 7.37 3.76
N LEU A 122 -1.57 7.89 4.35
CA LEU A 122 -0.30 7.18 4.44
C LEU A 122 -0.39 5.98 5.38
N ASP A 123 -1.02 6.14 6.54
CA ASP A 123 -1.25 5.06 7.51
C ASP A 123 -2.13 3.96 6.90
N GLN A 124 -3.18 4.33 6.17
CA GLN A 124 -4.02 3.37 5.46
C GLN A 124 -3.21 2.58 4.42
N ARG A 125 -2.40 3.26 3.59
CA ARG A 125 -1.56 2.60 2.59
C ARG A 125 -0.48 1.71 3.21
N LEU A 126 0.09 2.14 4.33
CA LEU A 126 1.04 1.34 5.09
C LEU A 126 0.36 0.08 5.64
N GLN A 127 -0.86 0.21 6.16
CA GLN A 127 -1.63 -0.92 6.67
C GLN A 127 -1.97 -1.92 5.56
N GLU A 128 -2.47 -1.45 4.42
CA GLU A 128 -2.72 -2.29 3.23
C GLU A 128 -1.45 -3.00 2.75
N THR A 129 -0.30 -2.32 2.78
CA THR A 129 1.00 -2.92 2.40
C THR A 129 1.44 -3.98 3.41
N VAL A 130 1.27 -3.73 4.70
CA VAL A 130 1.60 -4.70 5.76
C VAL A 130 0.75 -5.95 5.62
N ASP A 131 -0.56 -5.80 5.41
CA ASP A 131 -1.48 -6.92 5.26
C ASP A 131 -1.14 -7.75 4.00
N ALA A 132 -0.83 -7.09 2.88
CA ALA A 132 -0.39 -7.76 1.66
C ALA A 132 0.93 -8.53 1.86
N VAL A 133 1.92 -7.90 2.51
CA VAL A 133 3.22 -8.54 2.80
C VAL A 133 3.06 -9.71 3.77
N GLN A 134 2.15 -9.62 4.74
CA GLN A 134 1.85 -10.74 5.65
C GLN A 134 1.23 -11.92 4.88
N ALA A 135 0.24 -11.66 4.03
CA ALA A 135 -0.37 -12.68 3.19
C ALA A 135 0.64 -13.36 2.26
N ASP A 136 1.53 -12.59 1.62
CA ASP A 136 2.60 -13.11 0.78
C ASP A 136 3.59 -13.98 1.58
N ASN A 137 3.96 -13.56 2.80
CA ASN A 137 4.84 -14.36 3.65
C ASN A 137 4.22 -15.70 4.04
N ASP A 138 2.92 -15.71 4.35
CA ASP A 138 2.22 -16.95 4.72
C ASP A 138 2.12 -17.90 3.52
N ALA A 139 1.81 -17.39 2.33
CA ALA A 139 1.82 -18.17 1.09
C ALA A 139 3.21 -18.72 0.74
N LEU A 140 4.27 -17.92 0.97
CA LEU A 140 5.65 -18.37 0.75
C LEU A 140 6.08 -19.46 1.73
N ARG A 141 5.63 -19.39 3.00
CA ARG A 141 5.88 -20.43 4.00
C ARG A 141 5.20 -21.74 3.62
N GLU A 142 3.92 -21.70 3.25
CA GLU A 142 3.19 -22.89 2.79
C GLU A 142 3.88 -23.54 1.59
N ARG A 143 4.31 -22.74 0.62
CA ARG A 143 5.05 -23.24 -0.55
C ARG A 143 6.40 -23.85 -0.18
N ALA A 144 7.08 -23.31 0.83
CA ALA A 144 8.33 -23.88 1.31
C ALA A 144 8.11 -25.25 1.96
N GLU A 145 7.08 -25.38 2.79
CA GLU A 145 6.69 -26.66 3.43
C GLU A 145 6.33 -27.72 2.38
N ASP A 146 5.57 -27.36 1.34
CA ASP A 146 5.22 -28.26 0.24
C ASP A 146 6.46 -28.74 -0.53
N LEU A 147 7.39 -27.83 -0.83
CA LEU A 147 8.64 -28.16 -1.52
C LEU A 147 9.56 -29.04 -0.66
N GLU A 148 9.59 -28.83 0.65
CA GLU A 148 10.33 -29.69 1.58
C GLU A 148 9.72 -31.11 1.61
N ALA A 149 8.40 -31.22 1.68
CA ALA A 149 7.70 -32.49 1.62
C ALA A 149 7.91 -33.23 0.29
N GLU A 150 7.91 -32.51 -0.84
CA GLU A 150 8.22 -33.10 -2.15
C GLU A 150 9.68 -33.59 -2.23
N ASN A 151 10.64 -32.80 -1.73
CA ASN A 151 12.04 -33.20 -1.68
C ASN A 151 12.24 -34.47 -0.85
N GLN A 152 11.55 -34.61 0.28
CA GLN A 152 11.62 -35.81 1.11
C GLN A 152 11.10 -37.03 0.34
N ARG A 153 9.97 -36.92 -0.35
CA ARG A 153 9.42 -38.01 -1.19
C ARG A 153 10.36 -38.39 -2.34
N LEU A 154 10.99 -37.40 -2.97
CA LEU A 154 11.96 -37.63 -4.03
C LEU A 154 13.20 -38.35 -3.50
N GLN A 155 13.70 -37.97 -2.31
CA GLN A 155 14.82 -38.66 -1.66
C GLN A 155 14.49 -40.12 -1.37
N GLU A 156 13.32 -40.40 -0.78
CA GLU A 156 12.85 -41.77 -0.54
C GLU A 156 12.75 -42.59 -1.83
N THR A 157 12.25 -41.98 -2.91
CA THR A 157 12.16 -42.62 -4.23
C THR A 157 13.54 -42.94 -4.79
N VAL A 158 14.49 -42.01 -4.68
CA VAL A 158 15.87 -42.21 -5.15
C VAL A 158 16.54 -43.33 -4.37
N ASP A 159 16.35 -43.40 -3.05
CA ASP A 159 16.95 -44.45 -2.22
C ASP A 159 16.36 -45.83 -2.53
N ALA A 160 15.04 -45.92 -2.73
CA ALA A 160 14.40 -47.16 -3.17
C ALA A 160 14.90 -47.62 -4.56
N LEU A 161 15.13 -46.69 -5.49
CA LEU A 161 15.69 -47.00 -6.80
C LEU A 161 17.15 -47.46 -6.73
N ARG A 162 17.96 -46.86 -5.84
CA ARG A 162 19.34 -47.30 -5.58
C ARG A 162 19.36 -48.73 -5.04
N GLU A 163 18.51 -49.04 -4.07
CA GLU A 163 18.40 -50.39 -3.50
C GLU A 163 17.99 -51.41 -4.58
N ARG A 164 16.97 -51.08 -5.38
CA ARG A 164 16.53 -51.95 -6.49
C ARG A 164 17.63 -52.18 -7.51
N THR A 165 18.41 -51.15 -7.82
CA THR A 165 19.54 -51.26 -8.75
C THR A 165 20.60 -52.19 -8.20
N GLY A 166 20.98 -52.06 -6.92
CA GLY A 166 21.92 -52.96 -6.27
C GLY A 166 21.45 -54.42 -6.25
N ASN A 167 20.16 -54.66 -6.00
CA ASN A 167 19.58 -56.01 -6.05
C ASN A 167 19.64 -56.61 -7.47
N LEU A 168 19.32 -55.82 -8.49
CA LEU A 168 19.40 -56.26 -9.89
C LEU A 168 20.85 -56.52 -10.33
N GLU A 169 21.80 -55.73 -9.86
CA GLU A 169 23.23 -55.97 -10.10
C GLU A 169 23.68 -57.29 -9.49
N ALA A 170 23.30 -57.58 -8.24
CA ALA A 170 23.60 -58.84 -7.58
C ALA A 170 22.95 -60.06 -8.27
N GLU A 171 21.69 -59.95 -8.70
CA GLU A 171 21.01 -61.01 -9.45
C GLU A 171 21.67 -61.26 -10.81
N ASN A 172 22.06 -60.20 -11.54
CA ASN A 172 22.79 -60.33 -12.80
C ASN A 172 24.13 -61.04 -12.62
N GLU A 173 24.84 -60.76 -11.53
CA GLU A 173 26.10 -61.44 -11.24
C GLU A 173 25.89 -62.94 -10.99
N GLN A 174 24.89 -63.31 -10.19
CA GLN A 174 24.53 -64.71 -9.98
C GLN A 174 24.11 -65.41 -11.29
N LEU A 175 23.39 -64.72 -12.17
CA LEU A 175 22.99 -65.27 -13.46
C LEU A 175 24.20 -65.50 -14.37
N ARG A 176 25.20 -64.61 -14.36
CA ARG A 176 26.46 -64.80 -15.09
C ARG A 176 27.22 -66.01 -14.57
N GLU A 177 27.41 -66.13 -13.26
CA GLU A 177 28.07 -67.30 -12.66
C GLU A 177 27.36 -68.62 -13.04
N ARG A 178 26.02 -68.62 -13.02
CA ARG A 178 25.23 -69.79 -13.44
C ARG A 178 25.38 -70.11 -14.93
N LEU A 179 25.44 -69.09 -15.78
CA LEU A 179 25.68 -69.25 -17.22
C LEU A 179 27.06 -69.85 -17.49
N ASP A 180 28.10 -69.36 -16.81
CA ASP A 180 29.46 -69.89 -16.92
C ASP A 180 29.49 -71.37 -16.50
N ALA A 181 28.91 -71.70 -15.35
CA ALA A 181 28.83 -73.08 -14.87
C ALA A 181 28.06 -74.02 -15.81
N VAL A 182 27.00 -73.54 -16.46
CA VAL A 182 26.26 -74.31 -17.48
C VAL A 182 27.10 -74.49 -18.74
N THR A 183 27.82 -73.45 -19.16
CA THR A 183 28.72 -73.47 -20.32
C THR A 183 29.84 -74.50 -20.11
N ASP A 184 30.44 -74.53 -18.92
CA ASP A 184 31.46 -75.52 -18.55
C ASP A 184 30.91 -76.96 -18.56
N ARG A 185 29.67 -77.15 -18.09
CA ARG A 185 29.01 -78.47 -18.15
C ARG A 185 28.74 -78.91 -19.58
N LEU A 186 28.31 -77.99 -20.44
CA LEU A 186 28.07 -78.27 -21.85
C LEU A 186 29.37 -78.70 -22.54
N ALA A 187 30.46 -77.96 -22.32
CA ALA A 187 31.79 -78.30 -22.86
C ALA A 187 32.27 -79.69 -22.41
N ASN A 188 32.04 -80.06 -21.14
CA ASN A 188 32.37 -81.40 -20.63
C ASN A 188 31.52 -82.51 -21.27
N LEU A 189 30.24 -82.26 -21.55
CA LEU A 189 29.36 -83.22 -22.22
C LEU A 189 29.73 -83.38 -23.71
N GLU A 190 30.07 -82.28 -24.38
CA GLU A 190 30.55 -82.29 -25.77
C GLU A 190 31.90 -82.99 -25.93
N ALA A 191 32.76 -82.96 -24.90
CA ALA A 191 34.03 -83.68 -24.89
C ALA A 191 33.88 -85.21 -24.85
N GLY A 192 32.72 -85.75 -24.43
CA GLY A 192 32.41 -87.19 -24.39
C GLY A 192 33.27 -88.02 -23.40
N PRO A 193 32.82 -89.21 -22.96
CA PRO A 193 33.67 -90.10 -22.19
C PRO A 193 34.83 -90.55 -23.09
N ALA A 194 36.06 -90.23 -22.68
CA ALA A 194 37.26 -90.75 -23.30
C ALA A 194 37.11 -92.25 -23.51
N GLU A 195 37.15 -92.64 -24.77
CA GLU A 195 37.09 -94.01 -25.28
C GLU A 195 37.95 -94.90 -24.38
N HIS A 196 37.27 -95.81 -23.68
CA HIS A 196 37.89 -96.85 -22.87
C HIS A 196 38.58 -97.80 -23.86
N ALA A 197 39.84 -97.50 -24.21
CA ALA A 197 40.66 -98.42 -24.97
C ALA A 197 40.84 -99.69 -24.12
N PRO A 198 40.40 -100.87 -24.59
CA PRO A 198 40.50 -102.10 -23.83
C PRO A 198 41.97 -102.49 -23.67
N ALA A 199 42.29 -102.95 -22.47
CA ALA A 199 43.49 -103.72 -22.20
C ALA A 199 43.50 -104.96 -23.09
N ASP A 200 44.62 -105.23 -23.76
CA ASP A 200 44.94 -106.57 -24.25
C ASP A 200 46.45 -106.81 -24.18
N ASP A 201 46.75 -107.96 -23.56
CA ASP A 201 47.98 -108.75 -23.33
C ASP A 201 49.37 -108.27 -23.81
#